data_AF-A0A444I396-F1
#
_entry.id   AF-A0A444I396-F1
#
_cell.length_a   1.000
_cell.length_b   1.000
_cell.length_c   1.000
_cell.angle_alpha   90.00
_cell.angle_beta   90.00
_cell.angle_gamma   90.00
#
_symmetry.space_group_name_H-M   'P 1'
#
loop_
_entity.id
_entity.type
_entity.pdbx_description
1 polymer ?
#
loop_
_entity_poly.entity_id
_entity_poly.type
_entity_poly.pdbx_seq_one_letter_code
_entity_poly.pdbx_strand_id
1 'polypeptide(L)'
;MADFDPPFASTGGVNRSPTTDEQSDGFQCGAADLTLFNRLFGRIEAEMKAIQDAGGIAGTESDDTTVLQAIEALISAATGGGDTSNFVLFSQAQARLPIFPEAQTSDGTITVTAPSTGTVRVPAGVTVIHRGIRTYVSAQTDFATAASKTYHLRWSPTGSFVLKDLADITYNPTTAAETNTAFDSGYDDMLVARVITNSSNIATITNLKNKARLAQTGEELQAFTTYQDELPPSGLTAPDGAIVNVNFARKPIAYLTGFTDVTVQQGNDTATKEVNIVVQSLSRYQVKAIYQRATDPGGGYVGWAASA
;
A
#
# COMPACT_ATOMS: atom_id res chain seq x y z
N MET A 1 22.52 -25.89 60.17
CA MET A 1 21.62 -25.52 59.05
C MET A 1 21.52 -24.01 59.11
N ALA A 2 22.08 -23.32 58.13
CA ALA A 2 21.97 -21.87 58.07
C ALA A 2 20.49 -21.56 57.82
N ASP A 3 19.88 -20.92 58.80
CA ASP A 3 18.53 -20.37 58.71
C ASP A 3 18.60 -19.26 57.64
N PHE A 4 18.26 -19.61 56.41
CA PHE A 4 17.92 -18.62 55.38
C PHE A 4 16.55 -18.08 55.81
N ASP A 5 16.56 -17.18 56.79
CA ASP A 5 15.50 -16.20 57.05
C ASP A 5 16.03 -14.88 56.50
N PRO A 6 16.08 -14.70 55.17
CA PRO A 6 16.74 -13.56 54.61
C PRO A 6 15.73 -12.43 54.80
N PRO A 7 16.10 -11.35 55.50
CA PRO A 7 15.24 -10.19 55.63
C PRO A 7 15.26 -9.43 54.30
N PHE A 8 14.78 -10.08 53.24
CA PHE A 8 14.49 -9.43 51.98
C PHE A 8 13.42 -8.39 52.30
N ALA A 9 13.81 -7.13 52.30
CA ALA A 9 12.95 -5.96 52.51
C ALA A 9 12.55 -5.59 53.96
N SER A 10 13.26 -6.03 55.01
CA SER A 10 13.09 -5.34 56.30
C SER A 10 13.76 -3.95 56.23
N THR A 11 12.97 -2.92 56.54
CA THR A 11 13.12 -1.49 56.29
C THR A 11 14.33 -0.80 56.96
N GLY A 12 15.43 -1.50 57.22
CA GLY A 12 16.57 -0.98 57.99
C GLY A 12 17.96 -1.53 57.68
N GLY A 13 18.14 -2.41 56.68
CA GLY A 13 19.46 -2.94 56.30
C GLY A 13 20.01 -2.31 55.02
N VAL A 14 21.23 -1.79 55.07
CA VAL A 14 21.87 -0.94 54.04
C VAL A 14 21.94 -1.65 52.68
N ASN A 15 21.18 -1.20 51.67
CA ASN A 15 21.35 -1.64 50.27
C ASN A 15 22.39 -0.75 49.58
N ARG A 16 23.53 -1.30 49.14
CA ARG A 16 24.55 -0.51 48.43
C ARG A 16 24.62 -0.82 46.95
N SER A 17 24.83 0.21 46.12
CA SER A 17 25.10 0.01 44.68
C SER A 17 26.41 -0.75 44.50
N PRO A 18 26.58 -1.51 43.40
CA PRO A 18 27.89 -2.00 43.01
C PRO A 18 28.82 -0.81 42.71
N THR A 19 30.08 -0.91 43.12
CA THR A 19 31.11 0.09 42.80
C THR A 19 31.49 0.04 41.33
N THR A 20 32.26 1.02 40.85
CA THR A 20 32.74 1.03 39.45
C THR A 20 33.59 -0.20 39.14
N ASP A 21 34.44 -0.63 40.09
CA ASP A 21 35.31 -1.80 39.91
C ASP A 21 34.51 -3.11 39.91
N GLU A 22 33.48 -3.23 40.77
CA GLU A 22 32.58 -4.41 40.76
C GLU A 22 31.74 -4.50 39.48
N GLN A 23 31.44 -3.35 38.85
CA GLN A 23 30.76 -3.29 37.55
C GLN A 23 31.68 -3.69 36.40
N SER A 24 32.99 -3.40 36.47
CA SER A 24 33.95 -3.74 35.41
C SER A 24 34.52 -5.15 35.53
N ASP A 25 34.83 -5.59 36.75
CA ASP A 25 35.64 -6.77 37.01
C ASP A 25 34.81 -7.95 37.56
N GLY A 26 33.54 -7.69 37.87
CA GLY A 26 32.63 -8.64 38.52
C GLY A 26 32.92 -8.81 40.01
N PHE A 27 32.28 -9.81 40.62
CA PHE A 27 32.53 -10.12 42.02
C PHE A 27 33.91 -10.75 42.19
N GLN A 28 34.74 -10.16 43.07
CA GLN A 28 35.97 -10.80 43.51
C GLN A 28 35.67 -12.19 44.07
N CYS A 29 36.55 -13.17 43.83
CA CYS A 29 36.37 -14.53 44.34
C CYS A 29 36.34 -14.51 45.88
N GLY A 30 35.15 -14.64 46.47
CA GLY A 30 34.90 -14.52 47.91
C GLY A 30 33.41 -14.51 48.23
N ALA A 31 33.06 -14.41 49.52
CA ALA A 31 31.66 -14.28 49.92
C ALA A 31 31.12 -12.95 49.37
N ALA A 32 29.99 -13.02 48.63
CA ALA A 32 29.32 -11.83 48.14
C ALA A 32 28.94 -10.94 49.32
N ASP A 33 29.22 -9.64 49.19
CA ASP A 33 28.75 -8.66 50.16
C ASP A 33 27.23 -8.74 50.26
N LEU A 34 26.74 -9.09 51.46
CA LEU A 34 25.34 -9.28 51.77
C LEU A 34 24.49 -8.05 51.36
N THR A 35 25.04 -6.85 51.53
CA THR A 35 24.35 -5.59 51.20
C THR A 35 24.18 -5.36 49.69
N LEU A 36 25.13 -5.85 48.90
CA LEU A 36 25.08 -5.80 47.44
C LEU A 36 24.21 -6.93 46.88
N PHE A 37 24.33 -8.14 47.44
CA PHE A 37 23.50 -9.29 47.08
C PHE A 37 22.00 -8.99 47.32
N ASN A 38 21.66 -8.47 48.50
CA ASN A 38 20.28 -8.07 48.84
C ASN A 38 19.74 -7.00 47.89
N ARG A 39 20.58 -6.05 47.47
CA ARG A 39 20.17 -5.03 46.49
C ARG A 39 19.87 -5.64 45.12
N LEU A 40 20.70 -6.57 44.64
CA LEU A 40 20.52 -7.16 43.32
C LEU A 40 19.24 -7.99 43.24
N PHE A 41 19.01 -8.87 44.22
CA PHE A 41 17.78 -9.68 44.29
C PHE A 41 16.55 -8.81 44.55
N GLY A 42 16.63 -7.89 45.52
CA GLY A 42 15.53 -6.97 45.81
C GLY A 42 15.17 -6.08 44.61
N ARG A 43 16.12 -5.73 43.74
CA ARG A 43 15.82 -5.03 42.49
C ARG A 43 15.07 -5.92 41.50
N ILE A 44 15.51 -7.16 41.29
CA ILE A 44 14.83 -8.09 40.38
C ILE A 44 13.40 -8.35 40.86
N GLU A 45 13.23 -8.64 42.14
CA GLU A 45 11.92 -8.86 42.76
C GLU A 45 11.03 -7.62 42.71
N ALA A 46 11.58 -6.42 42.96
CA ALA A 46 10.82 -5.18 42.87
C ALA A 46 10.35 -4.87 41.43
N GLU A 47 11.17 -5.14 40.42
CA GLU A 47 10.80 -4.96 39.01
C GLU A 47 9.72 -5.99 38.60
N MET A 48 9.86 -7.25 39.03
CA MET A 48 8.83 -8.28 38.80
C MET A 48 7.51 -7.94 39.49
N LYS A 49 7.58 -7.45 40.74
CA LYS A 49 6.40 -6.99 41.49
C LYS A 49 5.75 -5.77 40.83
N ALA A 50 6.52 -4.82 40.32
CA ALA A 50 5.97 -3.66 39.61
C ALA A 50 5.19 -4.08 38.35
N ILE A 51 5.67 -5.11 37.62
CA ILE A 51 4.95 -5.68 36.48
C ILE A 51 3.64 -6.33 36.93
N GLN A 52 3.66 -7.12 38.00
CA GLN A 52 2.46 -7.76 38.57
C GLN A 52 1.40 -6.73 39.01
N ASP A 53 1.84 -5.70 39.76
CA ASP A 53 0.97 -4.63 40.23
C ASP A 53 0.36 -3.85 39.06
N ALA A 54 1.15 -3.57 38.01
CA ALA A 54 0.67 -2.92 36.80
C ALA A 54 -0.36 -3.78 36.03
N GLY A 55 -0.17 -5.10 35.99
CA GLY A 55 -1.11 -6.05 35.41
C GLY A 55 -2.33 -6.35 36.28
N GLY A 56 -2.38 -5.83 37.52
CA GLY A 56 -3.46 -6.09 38.47
C GLY A 56 -3.51 -7.55 38.96
N ILE A 57 -2.40 -8.29 38.85
CA ILE A 57 -2.32 -9.69 39.27
C ILE A 57 -1.82 -9.74 40.71
N ALA A 58 -2.68 -10.19 41.63
CA ALA A 58 -2.27 -10.47 42.99
C ALA A 58 -1.48 -11.79 43.02
N GLY A 59 -0.19 -11.73 43.29
CA GLY A 59 0.64 -12.93 43.41
C GLY A 59 0.18 -13.83 44.55
N THR A 60 0.31 -15.14 44.36
CA THR A 60 0.21 -16.14 45.42
C THR A 60 1.53 -16.90 45.51
N GLU A 61 1.91 -17.37 46.70
CA GLU A 61 3.19 -18.07 46.91
C GLU A 61 3.30 -19.41 46.16
N SER A 62 2.23 -19.84 45.49
CA SER A 62 2.17 -21.09 44.72
C SER A 62 2.18 -20.91 43.20
N ASP A 63 2.18 -19.67 42.69
CA ASP A 63 2.06 -19.40 41.26
C ASP A 63 3.32 -18.73 40.67
N ASP A 64 4.15 -19.57 40.04
CA ASP A 64 5.38 -19.18 39.35
C ASP A 64 5.12 -18.45 38.01
N THR A 65 3.86 -18.29 37.58
CA THR A 65 3.47 -17.71 36.28
C THR A 65 2.89 -16.30 36.38
N THR A 66 2.81 -15.73 37.58
CA THR A 66 2.21 -14.41 37.87
C THR A 66 2.77 -13.26 37.02
N VAL A 67 4.06 -13.26 36.70
CA VAL A 67 4.66 -12.24 35.81
C VAL A 67 4.16 -12.39 34.36
N LEU A 68 4.04 -13.63 33.86
CA LEU A 68 3.50 -13.90 32.52
C LEU A 68 2.03 -13.45 32.45
N GLN A 69 1.22 -13.83 33.44
CA GLN A 69 -0.18 -13.42 33.54
C GLN A 69 -0.34 -11.89 33.56
N ALA A 70 0.54 -11.17 34.27
CA ALA A 70 0.52 -9.72 34.34
C ALA A 70 0.87 -9.07 32.98
N ILE A 71 1.86 -9.62 32.27
CA ILE A 71 2.19 -9.17 30.91
C ILE A 71 1.00 -9.41 29.97
N GLU A 72 0.36 -10.57 30.03
CA GLU A 72 -0.82 -10.89 29.24
C GLU A 72 -1.99 -9.96 29.56
N ALA A 73 -2.20 -9.63 30.84
CA ALA A 73 -3.22 -8.68 31.28
C ALA A 73 -2.96 -7.25 30.77
N LEU A 74 -1.70 -6.79 30.79
CA LEU A 74 -1.30 -5.49 30.24
C LEU A 74 -1.48 -5.43 28.72
N ILE A 75 -1.11 -6.50 28.00
CA ILE A 75 -1.35 -6.61 26.56
C ILE A 75 -2.86 -6.59 26.29
N SER A 76 -3.62 -7.40 27.03
CA SER A 76 -5.09 -7.47 26.93
C SER A 76 -5.73 -6.10 27.14
N ALA A 77 -5.34 -5.36 28.18
CA ALA A 77 -5.83 -4.01 28.44
C ALA A 77 -5.51 -3.04 27.29
N ALA A 78 -4.32 -3.14 26.69
CA ALA A 78 -3.91 -2.31 25.56
C ALA A 78 -4.60 -2.69 24.24
N THR A 79 -4.94 -3.96 24.04
CA THR A 79 -5.55 -4.47 22.79
C THR A 79 -7.07 -4.67 22.88
N GLY A 80 -7.69 -4.37 24.02
CA GLY A 80 -9.14 -4.52 24.25
C GLY A 80 -9.59 -5.89 24.77
N GLY A 81 -8.65 -6.81 25.02
CA GLY A 81 -8.86 -8.16 25.55
C GLY A 81 -9.65 -9.10 24.64
N GLY A 82 -9.59 -10.40 24.94
CA GLY A 82 -10.33 -11.44 24.22
C GLY A 82 -9.49 -12.68 23.90
N ASP A 83 -10.15 -13.67 23.29
CA ASP A 83 -9.49 -14.87 22.79
C ASP A 83 -8.48 -14.52 21.68
N THR A 84 -7.20 -14.67 22.00
CA THR A 84 -6.08 -14.37 21.11
C THR A 84 -5.89 -15.45 20.04
N SER A 85 -6.64 -16.56 20.08
CA SER A 85 -6.60 -17.61 19.05
C SER A 85 -6.92 -17.09 17.65
N ASN A 86 -7.67 -15.99 17.57
CA ASN A 86 -8.03 -15.32 16.32
C ASN A 86 -7.12 -14.15 15.95
N PHE A 87 -6.10 -13.84 16.76
CA PHE A 87 -5.17 -12.76 16.45
C PHE A 87 -4.29 -13.15 15.28
N VAL A 88 -4.16 -12.24 14.33
CA VAL A 88 -3.29 -12.40 13.18
C VAL A 88 -1.95 -11.75 13.49
N LEU A 89 -0.88 -12.54 13.47
CA LEU A 89 0.47 -12.00 13.64
C LEU A 89 0.77 -10.98 12.53
N PHE A 90 1.57 -9.96 12.83
CA PHE A 90 1.91 -8.91 11.86
C PHE A 90 2.50 -9.47 10.55
N SER A 91 3.30 -10.54 10.62
CA SER A 91 3.83 -11.26 9.46
C SER A 91 2.73 -11.98 8.65
N GLN A 92 1.75 -12.58 9.33
CA GLN A 92 0.60 -13.21 8.68
C GLN A 92 -0.31 -12.17 8.03
N ALA A 93 -0.52 -11.02 8.68
CA ALA A 93 -1.30 -9.92 8.15
C ALA A 93 -0.64 -9.33 6.88
N GLN A 94 0.68 -9.16 6.88
CA GLN A 94 1.44 -8.74 5.69
C GLN A 94 1.29 -9.69 4.50
N ALA A 95 1.15 -10.99 4.76
CA ALA A 95 1.01 -11.98 3.70
C ALA A 95 -0.43 -12.11 3.17
N ARG A 96 -1.44 -11.80 4.00
CA ARG A 96 -2.84 -12.23 3.74
C ARG A 96 -3.84 -11.10 3.51
N LEU A 97 -3.63 -9.90 4.04
CA LEU A 97 -4.64 -8.83 3.96
C LEU A 97 -4.84 -8.37 2.52
N PRO A 98 -6.04 -8.47 1.91
CA PRO A 98 -6.26 -8.14 0.49
C PRO A 98 -6.37 -6.62 0.27
N ILE A 99 -5.35 -5.87 0.67
CA ILE A 99 -5.26 -4.42 0.56
C ILE A 99 -4.07 -4.10 -0.34
N PHE A 100 -4.33 -3.41 -1.45
CA PHE A 100 -3.28 -2.99 -2.37
C PHE A 100 -2.32 -2.00 -1.71
N PRO A 101 -1.04 -1.97 -2.15
CA PRO A 101 -0.11 -0.97 -1.69
C PRO A 101 -0.56 0.44 -2.11
N GLU A 102 -0.33 1.41 -1.23
CA GLU A 102 -0.78 2.78 -1.42
C GLU A 102 0.34 3.78 -1.18
N ALA A 103 0.55 4.70 -2.12
CA ALA A 103 1.41 5.86 -1.92
C ALA A 103 0.65 6.93 -1.13
N GLN A 104 1.26 7.41 -0.04
CA GLN A 104 0.68 8.41 0.88
C GLN A 104 0.89 9.84 0.36
N THR A 105 0.53 10.06 -0.90
CA THR A 105 0.47 11.38 -1.55
C THR A 105 -0.99 11.74 -1.81
N SER A 106 -1.29 13.02 -2.04
CA SER A 106 -2.67 13.49 -2.24
C SER A 106 -3.37 12.76 -3.39
N ASP A 107 -2.67 12.57 -4.51
CA ASP A 107 -3.16 11.90 -5.72
C ASP A 107 -2.82 10.40 -5.77
N GLY A 108 -2.06 9.89 -4.79
CA GLY A 108 -1.59 8.51 -4.75
C GLY A 108 -0.48 8.19 -5.76
N THR A 109 0.18 9.19 -6.35
CA THR A 109 1.31 8.96 -7.25
C THR A 109 2.64 9.07 -6.53
N ILE A 110 3.65 8.38 -7.05
CA ILE A 110 5.05 8.64 -6.74
C ILE A 110 5.60 9.45 -7.92
N THR A 111 6.12 10.65 -7.66
CA THR A 111 6.59 11.55 -8.72
C THR A 111 7.96 11.11 -9.26
N VAL A 112 7.96 10.10 -10.12
CA VAL A 112 9.16 9.62 -10.81
C VAL A 112 9.55 10.65 -11.88
N THR A 113 10.84 10.93 -11.98
CA THR A 113 11.40 11.95 -12.89
C THR A 113 12.58 11.40 -13.69
N ALA A 114 12.99 12.11 -14.74
CA ALA A 114 14.21 11.81 -15.51
C ALA A 114 15.19 12.99 -15.36
N PRO A 115 16.14 12.93 -14.40
CA PRO A 115 17.04 14.07 -14.14
C PRO A 115 18.05 14.31 -15.28
N SER A 116 18.29 13.29 -16.10
CA SER A 116 19.17 13.34 -17.27
C SER A 116 18.74 12.27 -18.29
N THR A 117 19.21 12.40 -19.52
CA THR A 117 19.04 11.38 -20.56
C THR A 117 19.61 10.04 -20.08
N GLY A 118 18.87 8.96 -20.32
CA GLY A 118 19.28 7.62 -19.93
C GLY A 118 19.13 7.28 -18.43
N THR A 119 18.49 8.15 -17.65
CA THR A 119 18.27 7.91 -16.21
C THR A 119 16.84 8.21 -15.80
N VAL A 120 16.27 7.35 -14.95
CA VAL A 120 14.99 7.53 -14.27
C VAL A 120 15.21 7.52 -12.77
N ARG A 121 14.58 8.44 -12.05
CA ARG A 121 14.75 8.64 -10.60
C ARG A 121 13.43 8.46 -9.85
N VAL A 122 13.48 7.61 -8.83
CA VAL A 122 12.51 7.58 -7.75
C VAL A 122 12.95 8.59 -6.68
N PRO A 123 12.09 9.51 -6.23
CA PRO A 123 12.44 10.46 -5.18
C PRO A 123 12.56 9.79 -3.81
N ALA A 124 13.37 10.35 -2.91
CA ALA A 124 13.39 9.97 -1.50
C ALA A 124 12.17 10.51 -0.73
N GLY A 125 11.85 9.89 0.41
CA GLY A 125 10.89 10.42 1.37
C GLY A 125 9.41 10.19 1.02
N VAL A 126 9.11 9.40 -0.02
CA VAL A 126 7.73 9.04 -0.36
C VAL A 126 7.32 7.82 0.45
N THR A 127 6.26 7.97 1.22
CA THR A 127 5.73 6.91 2.07
C THR A 127 4.78 6.00 1.28
N VAL A 128 4.98 4.70 1.39
CA VAL A 128 4.14 3.65 0.83
C VAL A 128 3.64 2.76 1.96
N ILE A 129 2.33 2.53 2.04
CA ILE A 129 1.74 1.59 2.99
C ILE A 129 1.45 0.28 2.27
N HIS A 130 2.11 -0.79 2.72
CA HIS A 130 1.88 -2.16 2.28
C HIS A 130 0.80 -2.79 3.14
N ARG A 131 -0.20 -3.36 2.48
CA ARG A 131 -1.29 -4.14 3.13
C ARG A 131 -2.03 -3.38 4.22
N GLY A 132 -2.00 -2.04 4.18
CA GLY A 132 -2.61 -1.16 5.17
C GLY A 132 -1.88 -1.08 6.52
N ILE A 133 -0.80 -1.84 6.73
CA ILE A 133 -0.21 -2.03 8.08
C ILE A 133 1.28 -1.76 8.16
N ARG A 134 2.02 -1.88 7.05
CA ARG A 134 3.49 -1.73 7.06
C ARG A 134 3.91 -0.56 6.20
N THR A 135 4.62 0.37 6.82
CA THR A 135 5.10 1.57 6.16
C THR A 135 6.50 1.36 5.59
N TYR A 136 6.70 1.82 4.37
CA TYR A 136 7.98 1.91 3.69
C TYR A 136 8.20 3.35 3.26
N VAL A 137 9.42 3.85 3.39
CA VAL A 137 9.80 5.18 2.92
C VAL A 137 10.82 4.99 1.80
N SER A 138 10.57 5.60 0.65
CA SER A 138 11.48 5.51 -0.48
C SER A 138 12.82 6.18 -0.15
N ALA A 139 13.91 5.53 -0.57
CA ALA A 139 15.18 6.21 -0.78
C ALA A 139 15.21 6.77 -2.20
N GLN A 140 16.06 7.76 -2.44
CA GLN A 140 16.31 8.20 -3.81
C GLN A 140 17.03 7.06 -4.53
N THR A 141 16.48 6.61 -5.65
CA THR A 141 17.05 5.53 -6.45
C THR A 141 17.03 5.91 -7.92
N ASP A 142 18.19 5.79 -8.55
CA ASP A 142 18.36 6.05 -9.98
C ASP A 142 18.50 4.73 -10.74
N PHE A 143 17.84 4.65 -11.89
CA PHE A 143 17.87 3.51 -12.79
C PHE A 143 18.38 3.96 -14.16
N ALA A 144 19.32 3.21 -14.70
CA ALA A 144 19.76 3.39 -16.08
C ALA A 144 18.70 2.88 -17.06
N THR A 145 18.53 3.59 -18.17
CA THR A 145 17.66 3.18 -19.28
C THR A 145 18.45 3.02 -20.57
N ALA A 146 17.91 2.22 -21.49
CA ALA A 146 18.38 2.12 -22.86
C ALA A 146 17.38 2.81 -23.81
N ALA A 147 17.86 3.22 -24.98
CA ALA A 147 17.04 3.85 -26.02
C ALA A 147 15.98 2.90 -26.60
N SER A 148 14.85 3.46 -27.05
CA SER A 148 13.77 2.73 -27.73
C SER A 148 13.19 1.56 -26.93
N LYS A 149 12.98 1.76 -25.64
CA LYS A 149 12.48 0.74 -24.71
C LYS A 149 11.23 1.20 -23.98
N THR A 150 10.46 0.22 -23.52
CA THR A 150 9.33 0.42 -22.61
C THR A 150 9.64 -0.32 -21.32
N TYR A 151 9.57 0.39 -20.20
CA TYR A 151 9.83 -0.15 -18.88
C TYR A 151 8.62 0.00 -17.97
N HIS A 152 8.52 -0.93 -17.02
CA HIS A 152 7.69 -0.83 -15.84
C HIS A 152 8.58 -0.57 -14.63
N LEU A 153 8.38 0.55 -13.96
CA LEU A 153 8.94 0.76 -12.64
C LEU A 153 7.99 0.12 -11.62
N ARG A 154 8.48 -0.89 -10.90
CA ARG A 154 7.72 -1.61 -9.88
C ARG A 154 8.35 -1.45 -8.51
N TRP A 155 7.53 -1.59 -7.48
CA TRP A 155 7.96 -1.69 -6.09
C TRP A 155 7.41 -2.98 -5.48
N SER A 156 8.23 -3.65 -4.67
CA SER A 156 7.79 -4.77 -3.85
C SER A 156 8.36 -4.66 -2.43
N PRO A 157 7.68 -5.24 -1.42
CA PRO A 157 8.12 -5.17 -0.02
C PRO A 157 9.46 -5.89 0.22
N THR A 158 9.82 -6.86 -0.63
CA THR A 158 11.06 -7.64 -0.53
C THR A 158 12.17 -7.12 -1.45
N GLY A 159 11.82 -6.49 -2.57
CA GLY A 159 12.75 -6.16 -3.67
C GLY A 159 13.02 -4.67 -3.87
N SER A 160 12.43 -3.79 -3.06
CA SER A 160 12.50 -2.32 -3.27
C SER A 160 12.00 -1.93 -4.67
N PHE A 161 12.39 -0.74 -5.16
CA PHE A 161 12.06 -0.31 -6.52
C PHE A 161 12.95 -1.00 -7.54
N VAL A 162 12.35 -1.45 -8.65
CA VAL A 162 13.04 -2.09 -9.77
C VAL A 162 12.48 -1.59 -11.09
N LEU A 163 13.36 -1.34 -12.06
CA LEU A 163 12.98 -1.00 -13.43
C LEU A 163 13.04 -2.27 -14.30
N LYS A 164 11.90 -2.66 -14.88
CA LYS A 164 11.76 -3.89 -15.67
C LYS A 164 11.53 -3.55 -17.14
N ASP A 165 12.38 -4.06 -18.04
CA ASP A 165 12.18 -3.93 -19.49
C ASP A 165 11.03 -4.84 -19.92
N LEU A 166 10.03 -4.27 -20.59
CA LEU A 166 8.89 -5.03 -21.12
C LEU A 166 9.30 -6.07 -22.16
N ALA A 167 10.43 -5.88 -22.83
CA ALA A 167 10.98 -6.82 -23.82
C ALA A 167 11.85 -7.93 -23.19
N ASP A 168 12.16 -7.86 -21.89
CA ASP A 168 12.90 -8.92 -21.20
C ASP A 168 12.02 -10.16 -21.03
N ILE A 169 12.42 -11.30 -21.62
CA ILE A 169 11.69 -12.56 -21.56
C ILE A 169 11.56 -13.12 -20.13
N THR A 170 12.47 -12.75 -19.22
CA THR A 170 12.39 -13.14 -17.80
C THR A 170 11.23 -12.43 -17.11
N TYR A 171 10.97 -11.18 -17.53
CA TYR A 171 9.89 -10.36 -16.97
C TYR A 171 8.56 -10.56 -17.72
N ASN A 172 8.60 -10.66 -19.05
CA ASN A 172 7.44 -10.78 -19.94
C ASN A 172 7.60 -11.99 -20.89
N PRO A 173 7.50 -13.23 -20.36
CA PRO A 173 7.76 -14.44 -21.13
C PRO A 173 6.76 -14.65 -22.27
N THR A 174 5.55 -14.09 -22.16
CA THR A 174 4.49 -14.22 -23.17
C THR A 174 4.49 -13.08 -24.18
N THR A 175 5.44 -12.15 -24.09
CA THR A 175 5.48 -10.93 -24.92
C THR A 175 4.16 -10.17 -24.91
N ALA A 176 3.46 -10.20 -23.76
CA ALA A 176 2.19 -9.53 -23.58
C ALA A 176 2.36 -8.02 -23.82
N ALA A 177 1.34 -7.40 -24.42
CA ALA A 177 1.30 -5.97 -24.61
C ALA A 177 1.39 -5.22 -23.27
N GLU A 178 1.98 -4.03 -23.28
CA GLU A 178 2.18 -3.18 -22.11
C GLU A 178 0.91 -3.00 -21.28
N THR A 179 -0.23 -2.81 -21.95
CA THR A 179 -1.53 -2.58 -21.33
C THR A 179 -2.18 -3.82 -20.72
N ASN A 180 -1.59 -5.02 -20.89
CA ASN A 180 -2.15 -6.29 -20.42
C ASN A 180 -2.30 -6.31 -18.89
N THR A 181 -3.48 -6.68 -18.40
CA THR A 181 -3.83 -6.68 -16.97
C THR A 181 -2.96 -7.59 -16.10
N ALA A 182 -2.22 -8.54 -16.69
CA ALA A 182 -1.19 -9.31 -15.97
C ALA A 182 -0.08 -8.42 -15.37
N PHE A 183 0.11 -7.21 -15.90
CA PHE A 183 1.05 -6.23 -15.34
C PHE A 183 0.43 -5.28 -14.32
N ASP A 184 -0.87 -5.38 -14.03
CA ASP A 184 -1.50 -4.53 -13.02
C ASP A 184 -0.87 -4.76 -11.64
N SER A 185 -1.01 -3.77 -10.75
CA SER A 185 -0.53 -3.89 -9.37
C SER A 185 -1.24 -5.02 -8.64
N GLY A 186 -0.46 -5.83 -7.91
CA GLY A 186 -0.96 -6.85 -6.99
C GLY A 186 -0.95 -6.35 -5.55
N TYR A 187 -1.26 -7.23 -4.61
CA TYR A 187 -1.20 -6.85 -3.19
C TYR A 187 0.23 -6.75 -2.63
N ASP A 188 1.19 -7.47 -3.22
CA ASP A 188 2.62 -7.46 -2.85
C ASP A 188 3.52 -6.84 -3.92
N ASP A 189 2.91 -6.17 -4.91
CA ASP A 189 3.65 -5.50 -5.97
C ASP A 189 2.87 -4.27 -6.42
N MET A 190 3.57 -3.16 -6.57
CA MET A 190 3.03 -1.88 -6.99
C MET A 190 3.63 -1.49 -8.33
N LEU A 191 2.80 -1.28 -9.35
CA LEU A 191 3.21 -0.66 -10.61
C LEU A 191 3.21 0.86 -10.44
N VAL A 192 4.39 1.45 -10.42
CA VAL A 192 4.59 2.85 -10.04
C VAL A 192 4.50 3.78 -11.23
N ALA A 193 5.16 3.40 -12.33
CA ALA A 193 5.20 4.22 -13.53
C ALA A 193 5.47 3.35 -14.77
N ARG A 194 4.95 3.82 -15.90
CA ARG A 194 5.42 3.41 -17.22
C ARG A 194 6.47 4.40 -17.70
N VAL A 195 7.57 3.88 -18.21
CA VAL A 195 8.64 4.70 -18.81
C VAL A 195 8.82 4.26 -20.25
N ILE A 196 8.74 5.20 -21.19
CA ILE A 196 9.02 4.95 -22.60
C ILE A 196 10.22 5.81 -23.00
N THR A 197 11.27 5.21 -23.55
CA THR A 197 12.43 5.93 -24.06
C THR A 197 12.38 6.00 -25.59
N ASN A 198 12.74 7.15 -26.16
CA ASN A 198 12.88 7.30 -27.60
C ASN A 198 14.28 6.84 -28.09
N SER A 199 14.59 7.03 -29.38
CA SER A 199 15.89 6.68 -29.97
C SER A 199 17.06 7.46 -29.39
N SER A 200 16.82 8.65 -28.83
CA SER A 200 17.81 9.45 -28.09
C SER A 200 17.85 9.13 -26.59
N ASN A 201 17.18 8.05 -26.14
CA ASN A 201 17.08 7.63 -24.75
C ASN A 201 16.47 8.70 -23.80
N ILE A 202 15.64 9.60 -24.34
CA ILE A 202 14.88 10.55 -23.54
C ILE A 202 13.63 9.84 -23.02
N ALA A 203 13.46 9.82 -21.70
CA ALA A 203 12.36 9.13 -21.04
C ALA A 203 11.09 9.99 -20.99
N THR A 204 9.98 9.41 -21.45
CA THR A 204 8.61 9.87 -21.19
C THR A 204 8.03 9.02 -20.07
N ILE A 205 7.68 9.64 -18.95
CA ILE A 205 7.24 8.95 -17.73
C ILE A 205 5.75 9.20 -17.52
N THR A 206 4.98 8.12 -17.37
CA THR A 206 3.58 8.15 -16.94
C THR A 206 3.50 7.62 -15.52
N ASN A 207 3.42 8.52 -14.54
CA ASN A 207 3.24 8.15 -13.12
C ASN A 207 1.83 7.62 -12.88
N LEU A 208 1.73 6.51 -12.16
CA LEU A 208 0.46 5.84 -11.90
C LEU A 208 -0.02 6.06 -10.46
N LYS A 209 -1.33 6.24 -10.33
CA LYS A 209 -2.02 6.35 -9.05
C LYS A 209 -2.08 4.96 -8.41
N ASN A 210 -1.56 4.89 -7.20
CA ASN A 210 -1.48 3.71 -6.35
C ASN A 210 -2.18 4.02 -5.03
N LYS A 211 -3.43 3.57 -4.91
CA LYS A 211 -4.21 3.60 -3.67
C LYS A 211 -4.85 2.25 -3.41
N ALA A 212 -5.22 1.99 -2.16
CA ALA A 212 -5.99 0.81 -1.79
C ALA A 212 -7.33 0.77 -2.54
N ARG A 213 -7.91 1.94 -2.81
CA ARG A 213 -9.08 2.14 -3.67
C ARG A 213 -8.80 3.28 -4.64
N LEU A 214 -8.90 3.00 -5.93
CA LEU A 214 -8.79 3.99 -6.99
C LEU A 214 -10.18 4.36 -7.46
N ALA A 215 -10.47 5.65 -7.55
CA ALA A 215 -11.72 6.16 -8.06
C ALA A 215 -11.49 7.49 -8.77
N GLN A 216 -12.17 7.69 -9.89
CA GLN A 216 -12.21 8.95 -10.60
C GLN A 216 -13.57 9.08 -11.28
N THR A 217 -14.11 10.28 -11.33
CA THR A 217 -15.35 10.62 -12.01
C THR A 217 -15.13 11.82 -12.90
N GLY A 218 -15.97 11.98 -13.92
CA GLY A 218 -15.94 13.14 -14.79
C GLY A 218 -17.19 13.22 -15.66
N GLU A 219 -17.25 14.29 -16.44
CA GLU A 219 -18.31 14.56 -17.39
C GLU A 219 -17.67 15.07 -18.67
N GLU A 220 -18.08 14.52 -19.80
CA GLU A 220 -17.51 14.88 -21.10
C GLU A 220 -18.62 15.41 -22.00
N LEU A 221 -18.45 16.65 -22.49
CA LEU A 221 -19.28 17.18 -23.56
C LEU A 221 -18.88 16.48 -24.87
N GLN A 222 -19.79 15.69 -25.44
CA GLN A 222 -19.54 14.97 -26.67
C GLN A 222 -20.05 15.75 -27.86
N ALA A 223 -19.19 15.94 -28.86
CA ALA A 223 -19.57 16.47 -30.16
C ALA A 223 -20.28 15.40 -31.02
N PHE A 224 -21.01 15.84 -32.04
CA PHE A 224 -21.61 14.94 -33.02
C PHE A 224 -20.54 14.14 -33.77
N THR A 225 -20.78 12.84 -33.92
CA THR A 225 -19.86 11.88 -34.52
C THR A 225 -20.64 10.90 -35.41
N THR A 226 -19.93 10.22 -36.32
CA THR A 226 -20.57 9.28 -37.26
C THR A 226 -21.19 8.11 -36.49
N TYR A 227 -22.48 7.88 -36.70
CA TYR A 227 -23.15 6.73 -36.11
C TYR A 227 -22.61 5.42 -36.66
N GLN A 228 -22.36 4.46 -35.77
CA GLN A 228 -21.93 3.13 -36.11
C GLN A 228 -23.02 2.14 -35.70
N ASP A 229 -23.69 1.59 -36.71
CA ASP A 229 -24.79 0.66 -36.56
C ASP A 229 -24.30 -0.77 -36.34
N GLU A 230 -25.08 -1.56 -35.59
CA GLU A 230 -24.88 -2.99 -35.32
C GLU A 230 -23.50 -3.39 -34.76
N LEU A 231 -22.74 -2.45 -34.19
CA LEU A 231 -21.44 -2.75 -33.57
C LEU A 231 -21.58 -3.02 -32.06
N PRO A 232 -20.86 -4.03 -31.53
CA PRO A 232 -20.74 -4.17 -30.08
C PRO A 232 -19.97 -2.97 -29.50
N PRO A 233 -20.12 -2.66 -28.20
CA PRO A 233 -19.39 -1.55 -27.56
C PRO A 233 -17.86 -1.58 -27.73
N SER A 234 -17.27 -2.78 -27.85
CA SER A 234 -15.84 -2.98 -28.11
C SER A 234 -15.43 -2.69 -29.56
N GLY A 235 -16.38 -2.70 -30.50
CA GLY A 235 -16.17 -2.39 -31.91
C GLY A 235 -16.31 -0.91 -32.25
N LEU A 236 -16.87 -0.09 -31.35
CA LEU A 236 -17.05 1.35 -31.57
C LEU A 236 -15.69 2.07 -31.61
N THR A 237 -15.38 2.70 -32.75
CA THR A 237 -14.04 3.26 -33.01
C THR A 237 -13.75 4.55 -32.24
N ALA A 238 -12.47 4.85 -32.06
CA ALA A 238 -11.95 5.94 -31.22
C ALA A 238 -12.21 7.41 -31.63
N PRO A 239 -12.44 7.79 -32.92
CA PRO A 239 -12.56 9.21 -33.25
C PRO A 239 -13.82 9.87 -32.64
N ASP A 240 -14.75 9.06 -32.09
CA ASP A 240 -16.09 9.51 -31.76
C ASP A 240 -16.37 9.64 -30.24
N GLY A 241 -15.34 9.57 -29.41
CA GLY A 241 -15.50 9.65 -27.96
C GLY A 241 -14.34 10.33 -27.24
N ALA A 242 -14.63 11.00 -26.13
CA ALA A 242 -13.61 11.59 -25.27
C ALA A 242 -12.77 10.48 -24.58
N ILE A 243 -11.46 10.51 -24.82
CA ILE A 243 -10.49 9.68 -24.10
C ILE A 243 -10.00 10.46 -22.90
N VAL A 244 -10.22 9.91 -21.71
CA VAL A 244 -9.82 10.54 -20.44
C VAL A 244 -8.71 9.75 -19.79
N ASN A 245 -7.63 10.44 -19.42
CA ASN A 245 -6.53 9.84 -18.69
C ASN A 245 -6.89 9.70 -17.21
N VAL A 246 -6.87 8.47 -16.72
CA VAL A 246 -7.02 8.13 -15.29
C VAL A 246 -5.70 7.75 -14.65
N ASN A 247 -4.77 7.17 -15.43
CA ASN A 247 -3.43 6.75 -15.01
C ASN A 247 -3.44 5.92 -13.71
N PHE A 248 -4.31 4.93 -13.64
CA PHE A 248 -4.37 3.98 -12.54
C PHE A 248 -3.27 2.94 -12.67
N ALA A 249 -2.83 2.40 -11.54
CA ALA A 249 -1.88 1.29 -11.52
C ALA A 249 -2.54 -0.09 -11.76
N ARG A 250 -3.87 -0.11 -11.94
CA ARG A 250 -4.70 -1.27 -12.23
C ARG A 250 -5.77 -0.87 -13.26
N LYS A 251 -6.16 -1.78 -14.16
CA LYS A 251 -7.25 -1.50 -15.11
C LYS A 251 -8.56 -1.28 -14.35
N PRO A 252 -9.22 -0.11 -14.49
CA PRO A 252 -10.47 0.13 -13.81
C PRO A 252 -11.64 -0.58 -14.47
N ILE A 253 -12.70 -0.76 -13.69
CA ILE A 253 -14.06 -0.90 -14.21
C ILE A 253 -14.58 0.51 -14.45
N ALA A 254 -14.96 0.81 -15.69
CA ALA A 254 -15.55 2.11 -16.05
C ALA A 254 -17.05 1.93 -16.31
N TYR A 255 -17.86 2.89 -15.86
CA TYR A 255 -19.31 2.83 -15.99
C TYR A 255 -19.92 4.23 -16.16
N LEU A 256 -21.06 4.25 -16.82
CA LEU A 256 -21.90 5.44 -17.03
C LEU A 256 -22.55 5.84 -15.70
N THR A 257 -22.43 7.10 -15.31
CA THR A 257 -23.12 7.64 -14.11
C THR A 257 -24.37 8.43 -14.47
N GLY A 258 -24.42 9.00 -15.68
CA GLY A 258 -25.57 9.73 -16.18
C GLY A 258 -25.32 10.25 -17.59
N PHE A 259 -26.38 10.73 -18.22
CA PHE A 259 -26.31 11.45 -19.49
C PHE A 259 -27.42 12.50 -19.52
N THR A 260 -27.15 13.65 -20.13
CA THR A 260 -28.10 14.77 -20.21
C THR A 260 -28.01 15.45 -21.58
N ASP A 261 -29.02 16.29 -21.88
CA ASP A 261 -29.15 17.01 -23.15
C ASP A 261 -29.33 16.07 -24.36
N VAL A 262 -29.97 14.92 -24.15
CA VAL A 262 -30.27 13.97 -25.22
C VAL A 262 -31.55 14.38 -25.93
N THR A 263 -31.38 14.89 -27.15
CA THR A 263 -32.51 15.15 -28.05
C THR A 263 -32.77 13.92 -28.91
N VAL A 264 -33.89 13.23 -28.63
CA VAL A 264 -34.47 12.21 -29.52
C VAL A 264 -35.73 12.79 -30.16
N GLN A 265 -35.65 13.19 -31.42
CA GLN A 265 -36.82 13.66 -32.15
C GLN A 265 -37.67 12.46 -32.57
N GLN A 266 -38.85 12.32 -31.97
CA GLN A 266 -39.86 11.35 -32.38
C GLN A 266 -40.99 12.10 -33.09
N GLY A 267 -41.06 12.02 -34.40
CA GLY A 267 -42.18 12.60 -35.16
C GLY A 267 -42.13 12.22 -36.63
N ASN A 268 -43.12 11.43 -37.08
CA ASN A 268 -43.42 10.93 -38.45
C ASN A 268 -42.26 10.48 -39.36
N ASP A 269 -41.02 10.50 -38.86
CA ASP A 269 -39.83 10.11 -39.57
C ASP A 269 -39.71 8.59 -39.53
N THR A 270 -39.70 7.98 -40.71
CA THR A 270 -39.62 6.52 -40.89
C THR A 270 -38.18 6.01 -40.71
N ALA A 271 -37.21 6.91 -40.50
CA ALA A 271 -35.82 6.56 -40.21
C ALA A 271 -35.65 6.24 -38.72
N THR A 272 -35.14 5.05 -38.41
CA THR A 272 -34.70 4.65 -37.07
C THR A 272 -33.69 5.67 -36.52
N LYS A 273 -34.01 6.27 -35.37
CA LYS A 273 -33.12 7.21 -34.67
C LYS A 273 -32.48 6.48 -33.50
N GLU A 274 -31.23 6.07 -33.68
CA GLU A 274 -30.50 5.31 -32.68
C GLU A 274 -29.40 6.18 -32.05
N VAL A 275 -29.07 5.85 -30.80
CA VAL A 275 -28.05 6.53 -30.00
C VAL A 275 -27.18 5.48 -29.33
N ASN A 276 -25.86 5.62 -29.46
CA ASN A 276 -24.90 4.83 -28.71
C ASN A 276 -24.34 5.68 -27.57
N ILE A 277 -24.52 5.23 -26.32
CA ILE A 277 -23.88 5.83 -25.14
C ILE A 277 -23.06 4.74 -24.47
N VAL A 278 -21.73 4.89 -24.47
CA VAL A 278 -20.82 3.86 -23.95
C VAL A 278 -19.74 4.50 -23.10
N VAL A 279 -19.56 3.97 -21.90
CA VAL A 279 -18.35 4.21 -21.09
C VAL A 279 -17.61 2.89 -20.99
N GLN A 280 -16.32 2.90 -21.35
CA GLN A 280 -15.49 1.71 -21.31
C GLN A 280 -14.06 1.98 -20.84
N SER A 281 -13.47 0.99 -20.20
CA SER A 281 -12.07 1.00 -19.78
C SER A 281 -11.19 0.45 -20.89
N LEU A 282 -10.37 1.30 -21.50
CA LEU A 282 -9.44 0.90 -22.55
C LEU A 282 -8.24 0.19 -21.94
N SER A 283 -7.65 0.82 -20.93
CA SER A 283 -6.49 0.33 -20.19
C SER A 283 -6.45 0.97 -18.81
N ARG A 284 -5.45 0.64 -18.01
CA ARG A 284 -5.16 1.33 -16.75
C ARG A 284 -4.89 2.83 -16.92
N TYR A 285 -4.49 3.26 -18.12
CA TYR A 285 -4.21 4.67 -18.40
C TYR A 285 -5.47 5.46 -18.69
N GLN A 286 -6.48 4.83 -19.31
CA GLN A 286 -7.51 5.55 -20.03
C GLN A 286 -8.88 4.90 -19.96
N VAL A 287 -9.88 5.76 -19.81
CA VAL A 287 -11.29 5.44 -20.06
C VAL A 287 -11.77 6.19 -21.29
N LYS A 288 -12.82 5.67 -21.91
CA LYS A 288 -13.44 6.25 -23.09
C LYS A 288 -14.93 6.44 -22.82
N ALA A 289 -15.42 7.65 -23.04
CA ALA A 289 -16.83 7.98 -23.08
C ALA A 289 -17.24 8.25 -24.53
N ILE A 290 -18.28 7.58 -25.02
CA ILE A 290 -18.77 7.66 -26.41
C ILE A 290 -20.21 8.15 -26.38
N TYR A 291 -20.52 9.05 -27.30
CA TYR A 291 -21.87 9.43 -27.67
C TYR A 291 -21.95 9.53 -29.20
N GLN A 292 -22.75 8.68 -29.82
CA GLN A 292 -23.00 8.71 -31.28
C GLN A 292 -24.51 8.75 -31.54
N ARG A 293 -24.93 9.33 -32.67
CA ARG A 293 -26.34 9.43 -33.09
C ARG A 293 -26.49 9.41 -34.60
N ALA A 294 -27.55 8.79 -35.09
CA ALA A 294 -27.76 8.56 -36.52
C ALA A 294 -28.05 9.83 -37.36
N THR A 295 -28.70 10.85 -36.78
CA THR A 295 -29.04 12.10 -37.49
C THR A 295 -29.15 13.27 -36.51
N ASP A 296 -28.83 14.49 -36.98
CA ASP A 296 -28.78 15.82 -36.33
C ASP A 296 -27.50 16.17 -35.51
N PRO A 297 -27.05 17.45 -35.50
CA PRO A 297 -25.76 17.88 -34.94
C PRO A 297 -25.77 18.17 -33.42
N GLY A 298 -26.81 17.77 -32.68
CA GLY A 298 -26.85 17.99 -31.22
C GLY A 298 -25.91 17.06 -30.46
N GLY A 299 -25.05 17.63 -29.61
CA GLY A 299 -24.21 16.90 -28.65
C GLY A 299 -24.94 16.62 -27.34
N GLY A 300 -24.23 16.05 -26.37
CA GLY A 300 -24.75 15.79 -25.03
C GLY A 300 -23.64 15.58 -24.02
N TYR A 301 -23.98 15.61 -22.73
CA TYR A 301 -23.03 15.29 -21.66
C TYR A 301 -23.10 13.82 -21.31
N VAL A 302 -21.93 13.17 -21.20
CA VAL A 302 -21.79 11.81 -20.70
C VAL A 302 -21.01 11.85 -19.38
N GLY A 303 -21.70 11.55 -18.29
CA GLY A 303 -21.10 11.37 -16.97
C GLY A 303 -20.50 9.97 -16.83
N TRP A 304 -19.29 9.88 -16.30
CA TRP A 304 -18.58 8.62 -16.16
C TRP A 304 -17.92 8.49 -14.79
N ALA A 305 -17.71 7.24 -14.38
CA ALA A 305 -16.89 6.88 -13.23
C ALA A 305 -15.99 5.69 -13.56
N ALA A 306 -14.84 5.63 -12.91
CA ALA A 306 -13.85 4.57 -13.04
C ALA A 306 -13.33 4.19 -11.66
N SER A 307 -13.31 2.89 -11.33
CA SER A 307 -12.80 2.40 -10.04
C SER A 307 -11.97 1.12 -10.15
N ALA A 308 -10.99 0.95 -9.24
CA ALA A 308 -10.06 -0.19 -9.17
C ALA A 308 -9.43 -0.38 -7.77
#